data_AF-A0A842LX30-F1
#
_entry.id   AF-A0A842LX30-F1
#
_cell.length_a   1.000
_cell.length_b   1.000
_cell.length_c   1.000
_cell.angle_alpha   90.00
_cell.angle_beta   90.00
_cell.angle_gamma   90.00
#
_symmetry.space_group_name_H-M   'P 1'
#
loop_
_entity.id
_entity.type
_entity.pdbx_description
1 polymer ?
#
loop_
_entity_poly.entity_id
_entity_poly.type
_entity_poly.pdbx_seq_one_letter_code
_entity_poly.pdbx_strand_id
1 'polypeptide(L)'
;MSFKPPDVRRIAHFVELDPFRIKEVLKRGRCTFISRYFYNPGIYRVKNSRTKKFENFAISIDKVESASYEDLVERFGEDVVDESLWEGLSKKEHIYFYAFSLAEIEREEIMEASSWRSTGRKEVSRRELLL
;
A
#
# COMPACT_ATOMS: atom_id res chain seq x y z
N MET A 1 13.85 -21.82 16.03
CA MET A 1 14.01 -20.36 16.18
C MET A 1 12.75 -19.72 15.64
N SER A 2 11.93 -19.10 16.49
CA SER A 2 10.72 -18.38 16.06
C SER A 2 11.14 -17.01 15.52
N PHE A 3 11.09 -16.83 14.20
CA PHE A 3 11.29 -15.54 13.56
C PHE A 3 10.08 -14.65 13.89
N LYS A 4 10.26 -13.65 14.76
CA LYS A 4 9.22 -12.69 15.10
C LYS A 4 9.25 -11.55 14.07
N PRO A 5 8.19 -11.34 13.28
CA PRO A 5 8.19 -10.29 12.28
C PRO A 5 8.13 -8.88 12.90
N PRO A 6 8.60 -7.85 12.16
CA PRO A 6 8.83 -6.51 12.72
C PRO A 6 7.54 -5.71 12.94
N ASP A 7 7.39 -5.05 14.10
CA ASP A 7 6.33 -4.06 14.36
C ASP A 7 6.31 -2.99 13.25
N VAL A 8 5.15 -2.79 12.59
CA VAL A 8 4.96 -1.84 11.48
C VAL A 8 5.47 -0.44 11.84
N ARG A 9 5.34 -0.02 13.09
CA ARG A 9 5.77 1.31 13.56
C ARG A 9 7.28 1.49 13.55
N ARG A 10 8.04 0.41 13.53
CA ARG A 10 9.52 0.43 13.48
C ARG A 10 10.06 0.55 12.07
N ILE A 11 9.21 0.44 11.05
CA ILE A 11 9.60 0.66 9.65
C ILE A 11 9.72 2.17 9.43
N ALA A 12 10.92 2.63 9.09
CA ALA A 12 11.20 4.05 8.90
C ALA A 12 10.63 4.60 7.58
N HIS A 13 10.67 3.79 6.52
CA HIS A 13 10.23 4.20 5.19
C HIS A 13 8.72 4.06 5.02
N PHE A 14 8.13 4.94 4.22
CA PHE A 14 6.72 4.87 3.90
C PHE A 14 6.46 5.19 2.43
N VAL A 15 5.35 4.67 1.94
CA VAL A 15 4.80 4.95 0.62
C VAL A 15 3.37 5.45 0.78
N GLU A 16 3.01 6.45 -0.01
CA GLU A 16 1.67 7.01 -0.01
C GLU A 16 0.84 6.32 -1.08
N LEU A 17 -0.25 5.65 -0.66
CA LEU A 17 -1.15 4.91 -1.54
C LEU A 17 -2.56 5.49 -1.48
N ASP A 18 -3.25 5.49 -2.62
CA ASP A 18 -4.65 5.82 -2.67
C ASP A 18 -5.55 4.72 -2.07
N PRO A 19 -6.78 5.04 -1.68
CA PRO A 19 -7.69 4.06 -1.08
C PRO A 19 -8.04 2.88 -1.98
N PHE A 20 -7.96 3.02 -3.31
CA PHE A 20 -8.21 1.93 -4.24
C PHE A 20 -7.06 0.91 -4.16
N ARG A 21 -5.80 1.36 -4.23
CA ARG A 21 -4.63 0.48 -4.11
C ARG A 21 -4.51 -0.19 -2.74
N ILE A 22 -4.84 0.54 -1.68
CA ILE A 22 -4.93 -0.03 -0.32
C ILE A 22 -5.95 -1.18 -0.27
N LYS A 23 -7.15 -0.97 -0.81
CA LYS A 23 -8.17 -2.03 -0.85
C LYS A 23 -7.74 -3.21 -1.72
N GLU A 24 -7.09 -2.94 -2.85
CA GLU A 24 -6.63 -3.97 -3.77
C GLU A 24 -5.60 -4.87 -3.12
N VAL A 25 -4.56 -4.30 -2.49
CA VAL A 25 -3.51 -5.09 -1.82
C VAL A 25 -4.05 -5.88 -0.63
N LEU A 26 -4.97 -5.32 0.15
CA LEU A 26 -5.63 -6.05 1.24
C LEU A 26 -6.51 -7.20 0.75
N LYS A 27 -7.18 -7.04 -0.40
CA LYS A 27 -8.07 -8.06 -0.97
C LYS A 27 -7.30 -9.19 -1.67
N ARG A 28 -6.24 -8.85 -2.39
CA ARG A 28 -5.52 -9.78 -3.30
C ARG A 28 -4.16 -10.22 -2.77
N GLY A 29 -3.68 -9.61 -1.69
CA GLY A 29 -2.32 -9.80 -1.19
C GLY A 29 -1.23 -9.10 -2.02
N ARG A 30 -1.60 -8.50 -3.17
CA ARG A 30 -0.69 -7.84 -4.10
C ARG A 30 -1.41 -6.79 -4.95
N CYS A 31 -0.69 -5.77 -5.40
CA CYS A 31 -1.15 -4.80 -6.39
C CYS A 31 0.02 -4.25 -7.22
N THR A 32 -0.30 -3.53 -8.29
CA THR A 32 0.69 -2.74 -9.03
C THR A 32 0.59 -1.28 -8.68
N PHE A 33 1.70 -0.56 -8.76
CA PHE A 33 1.76 0.87 -8.50
C PHE A 33 2.68 1.56 -9.50
N ILE A 34 2.27 2.72 -9.97
CA ILE A 34 3.04 3.54 -10.92
C ILE A 34 3.39 4.82 -10.18
N SER A 35 4.65 5.20 -10.20
CA SER A 35 5.12 6.41 -9.52
C SER A 35 6.28 7.07 -10.25
N ARG A 36 6.33 8.40 -10.12
CA ARG A 36 7.44 9.25 -10.56
C ARG A 36 8.61 9.20 -9.59
N TYR A 37 8.34 8.85 -8.33
CA TYR A 37 9.35 8.66 -7.31
C TYR A 37 9.93 7.25 -7.39
N PHE A 38 11.26 7.20 -7.25
CA PHE A 38 12.00 5.98 -7.05
C PHE A 38 11.86 5.49 -5.60
N TYR A 39 11.48 4.23 -5.44
CA TYR A 39 11.46 3.52 -4.17
C TYR A 39 12.42 2.33 -4.27
N ASN A 40 13.27 2.16 -3.27
CA ASN A 40 14.11 0.97 -3.17
C ASN A 40 13.24 -0.26 -2.89
N PRO A 41 13.67 -1.45 -3.34
CA PRO A 41 13.09 -2.70 -2.85
C PRO A 41 13.18 -2.79 -1.32
N GLY A 42 12.14 -3.31 -0.68
CA GLY A 42 12.09 -3.42 0.78
C GLY A 42 10.69 -3.24 1.36
N ILE A 43 10.61 -3.13 2.69
CA ILE A 43 9.35 -3.03 3.42
C ILE A 43 9.03 -1.57 3.74
N TYR A 44 7.81 -1.15 3.41
CA TYR A 44 7.32 0.22 3.56
C TYR A 44 6.02 0.27 4.33
N ARG A 45 5.90 1.24 5.24
CA ARG A 45 4.61 1.59 5.84
C ARG A 45 3.70 2.20 4.78
N VAL A 46 2.42 1.90 4.88
CA VAL A 46 1.44 2.50 3.98
C VAL A 46 0.82 3.73 4.63
N LYS A 47 0.92 4.88 3.96
CA LYS A 47 0.19 6.10 4.30
C LYS A 47 -0.96 6.27 3.31
N ASN A 48 -2.16 6.42 3.81
CA ASN A 48 -3.34 6.63 2.98
C ASN A 48 -3.35 8.05 2.44
N SER A 49 -3.33 8.21 1.12
CA SER A 49 -3.22 9.52 0.49
C SER A 49 -4.45 10.40 0.72
N ARG A 50 -5.61 9.79 0.98
CA ARG A 50 -6.87 10.49 1.26
C ARG A 50 -7.01 10.86 2.73
N THR A 51 -6.75 9.94 3.65
CA THR A 51 -6.95 10.19 5.10
C THR A 51 -5.70 10.77 5.77
N LYS A 52 -4.55 10.72 5.08
CA LYS A 52 -3.21 11.05 5.58
C LYS A 52 -2.76 10.24 6.81
N LYS A 53 -3.49 9.18 7.17
CA LYS A 53 -3.16 8.27 8.27
C LYS A 53 -2.31 7.10 7.79
N PHE A 54 -1.51 6.56 8.70
CA PHE A 54 -0.82 5.29 8.46
C PHE A 54 -1.78 4.13 8.66
N GLU A 55 -1.68 3.15 7.77
CA GLU A 55 -2.40 1.89 7.88
C GLU A 55 -1.67 0.93 8.82
N ASN A 56 -2.40 -0.05 9.37
CA ASN A 56 -1.87 -1.05 10.32
C ASN A 56 -1.16 -2.22 9.63
N PHE A 57 -0.72 -2.04 8.39
CA PHE A 57 0.03 -3.03 7.62
C PHE A 57 1.18 -2.37 6.87
N ALA A 58 2.12 -3.17 6.39
CA ALA A 58 3.16 -2.73 5.50
C ALA A 58 3.09 -3.51 4.18
N ILE A 59 3.78 -2.98 3.18
CA ILE A 59 3.94 -3.65 1.89
C ILE A 59 5.42 -3.90 1.62
N SER A 60 5.71 -4.99 0.91
CA SER A 60 7.01 -5.22 0.30
C SER A 60 6.99 -4.69 -1.14
N ILE A 61 8.07 -4.04 -1.53
CA ILE A 61 8.35 -3.65 -2.92
C ILE A 61 9.33 -4.67 -3.47
N ASP A 62 8.85 -5.57 -4.33
CA ASP A 62 9.60 -6.75 -4.78
C ASP A 62 10.27 -6.54 -6.14
N LYS A 63 9.62 -5.77 -7.03
CA LYS A 63 10.08 -5.55 -8.40
C LYS A 63 9.91 -4.09 -8.79
N VAL A 64 10.94 -3.54 -9.43
CA VAL A 64 10.97 -2.21 -10.01
C VAL A 64 11.33 -2.35 -11.48
N GLU A 65 10.41 -1.98 -12.37
CA GLU A 65 10.74 -1.68 -13.76
C GLU A 65 10.65 -0.18 -13.96
N SER A 66 11.45 0.36 -14.88
CA SER A 66 11.38 1.77 -15.24
C SER A 66 11.48 1.95 -16.74
N ALA A 67 10.83 2.99 -17.24
CA ALA A 67 10.92 3.40 -18.63
C ALA A 67 10.80 4.92 -18.73
N SER A 68 11.61 5.53 -19.60
CA SER A 68 11.39 6.92 -20.01
C SER A 68 10.42 6.95 -21.21
N TYR A 69 9.86 8.13 -21.50
CA TYR A 69 9.02 8.30 -22.70
C TYR A 69 9.85 8.02 -23.96
N GLU A 70 11.07 8.56 -24.01
CA GLU A 70 11.99 8.37 -25.14
C GLU A 70 12.28 6.88 -25.40
N ASP A 71 12.57 6.09 -24.34
CA ASP A 71 12.83 4.66 -24.47
C ASP A 71 11.63 3.88 -25.03
N LEU A 72 10.41 4.28 -24.68
CA LEU A 72 9.19 3.63 -25.15
C LEU A 72 8.86 4.04 -26.58
N VAL A 73 9.02 5.31 -26.93
CA VAL A 73 8.82 5.81 -28.29
C VAL A 73 9.80 5.16 -29.26
N GLU A 74 11.08 5.01 -28.87
CA GLU A 74 12.09 4.33 -29.69
C GLU A 74 11.70 2.87 -29.98
N ARG A 75 11.07 2.19 -29.02
CA ARG A 75 10.71 0.77 -29.13
C ARG A 75 9.37 0.50 -29.81
N PHE A 76 8.38 1.35 -29.58
CA PHE A 76 6.98 1.07 -29.93
C PHE A 76 6.36 2.10 -30.88
N GLY A 77 6.98 3.26 -31.08
CA GLY A 77 6.42 4.36 -31.86
C GLY A 77 5.63 5.35 -31.00
N GLU A 78 5.65 6.63 -31.41
CA GLU A 78 4.99 7.73 -30.70
C GLU A 78 3.45 7.61 -30.67
N ASP A 79 2.88 6.93 -31.66
CA ASP A 79 1.43 6.69 -31.78
C ASP A 79 0.89 5.67 -30.76
N VAL A 80 1.77 4.88 -30.16
CA VAL A 80 1.41 3.84 -29.17
C VAL A 80 1.61 4.32 -27.73
N VAL A 81 2.51 5.28 -27.50
CA VAL A 81 2.89 5.72 -26.16
C VAL A 81 1.99 6.86 -25.69
N ASP A 82 1.28 6.64 -24.60
CA ASP A 82 0.42 7.67 -23.99
C ASP A 82 1.26 8.74 -23.27
N GLU A 83 1.50 9.87 -23.94
CA GLU A 83 2.25 11.01 -23.39
C GLU A 83 1.60 11.60 -22.12
N SER A 84 0.29 11.40 -21.90
CA SER A 84 -0.39 11.95 -20.71
C SER A 84 0.14 11.39 -19.39
N LEU A 85 0.72 10.18 -19.42
CA LEU A 85 1.37 9.60 -18.24
C LEU A 85 2.61 10.40 -17.81
N TRP A 86 3.25 11.10 -18.75
CA TRP A 86 4.41 11.98 -18.53
C TRP A 86 4.03 13.45 -18.30
N GLU A 87 2.75 13.79 -18.15
CA GLU A 87 2.32 15.19 -17.97
C GLU A 87 2.98 15.84 -16.75
N GLY A 88 3.81 16.87 -16.94
CA GLY A 88 4.56 17.51 -15.85
C GLY A 88 5.83 16.75 -15.42
N LEU A 89 6.31 15.82 -16.25
CA LEU A 89 7.66 15.27 -16.24
C LEU A 89 8.39 15.71 -17.52
N SER A 90 9.72 15.77 -17.47
CA SER A 90 10.53 15.81 -18.68
C SER A 90 10.47 14.45 -19.41
N LYS A 91 10.61 14.45 -20.74
CA LYS A 91 10.58 13.20 -21.55
C LYS A 91 11.69 12.19 -21.17
N LYS A 92 12.74 12.67 -20.51
CA LYS A 92 13.88 11.90 -19.99
C LYS A 92 13.66 11.36 -18.57
N GLU A 93 12.62 11.80 -17.88
CA GLU A 93 12.30 11.26 -16.56
C GLU A 93 11.64 9.90 -16.69
N HIS A 94 12.05 9.01 -15.79
CA HIS A 94 11.53 7.65 -15.73
C HIS A 94 10.23 7.62 -14.93
N ILE A 95 9.28 6.86 -15.45
CA ILE A 95 8.15 6.36 -14.67
C ILE A 95 8.54 4.97 -14.14
N TYR A 96 8.31 4.74 -12.86
CA TYR A 96 8.62 3.50 -12.18
C TYR A 96 7.34 2.68 -11.97
N PHE A 97 7.43 1.41 -12.33
CA PHE A 97 6.38 0.41 -12.21
C PHE A 97 6.77 -0.57 -11.11
N TYR A 98 5.93 -0.65 -10.09
CA TYR A 98 6.16 -1.46 -8.92
C TYR A 98 5.15 -2.60 -8.82
N ALA A 99 5.63 -3.75 -8.36
CA ALA A 99 4.80 -4.80 -7.80
C ALA A 99 4.89 -4.74 -6.27
N PHE A 100 3.75 -4.48 -5.63
CA PHE A 100 3.62 -4.47 -4.18
C PHE A 100 2.95 -5.75 -3.70
N SER A 101 3.45 -6.31 -2.61
CA SER A 101 2.85 -7.43 -1.89
C SER A 101 2.61 -7.03 -0.44
N LEU A 102 1.62 -7.64 0.23
CA LEU A 102 1.49 -7.49 1.68
C LEU A 102 2.76 -8.04 2.32
N ALA A 103 3.44 -7.20 3.12
CA ALA A 103 4.57 -7.68 3.88
C ALA A 103 4.08 -8.70 4.90
N GLU A 104 4.79 -9.81 5.04
CA GLU A 104 4.56 -10.74 6.14
C GLU A 104 5.00 -10.08 7.45
N ILE A 105 4.05 -9.36 8.05
CA ILE A 105 4.15 -8.81 9.39
C ILE A 105 3.08 -9.49 10.21
N GLU A 106 3.40 -9.93 11.43
CA GLU A 106 2.44 -10.62 12.32
C GLU A 106 1.15 -9.81 12.35
N ARG A 107 0.08 -10.44 11.87
CA ARG A 107 -1.29 -9.92 11.99
C ARG A 107 -1.72 -10.11 13.44
N GLU A 108 -1.29 -9.24 14.35
CA GLU A 108 -1.91 -9.27 15.68
C GLU A 108 -3.34 -8.70 15.63
N GLU A 109 -3.67 -7.68 14.83
CA GLU A 109 -5.03 -7.09 14.91
C GLU A 109 -5.52 -6.42 13.61
N ILE A 110 -5.72 -7.17 12.52
CA ILE A 110 -6.50 -6.65 11.36
C ILE A 110 -7.91 -7.26 11.27
N MET A 111 -8.20 -8.34 12.02
CA MET A 111 -9.53 -8.96 12.00
C MET A 111 -10.49 -8.50 13.11
N GLU A 112 -10.03 -7.86 14.19
CA GLU A 112 -10.94 -7.40 15.24
C GLU A 112 -11.66 -6.08 14.90
N ALA A 113 -11.01 -5.12 14.25
CA ALA A 113 -11.63 -3.82 13.93
C ALA A 113 -12.84 -3.92 12.97
N SER A 114 -12.98 -5.04 12.25
CA SER A 114 -14.11 -5.33 11.36
C SER A 114 -15.23 -6.16 12.03
N SER A 115 -14.91 -6.84 13.14
CA SER A 115 -15.85 -7.65 13.92
C SER A 115 -16.62 -6.81 14.96
N TRP A 116 -15.96 -5.81 15.56
CA TRP A 116 -16.60 -4.95 16.58
C TRP A 116 -17.65 -3.97 16.03
N ARG A 117 -17.80 -3.82 14.71
CA ARG A 117 -18.87 -3.00 14.11
C ARG A 117 -20.14 -3.78 13.78
N SER A 118 -20.13 -5.11 13.85
CA SER A 118 -21.27 -5.96 13.45
C SER A 118 -21.96 -6.70 14.59
N THR A 119 -21.40 -6.75 15.80
CA THR A 119 -22.11 -7.28 16.99
C THR A 119 -22.62 -6.14 17.85
N GLY A 120 -23.91 -5.86 17.68
CA GLY A 120 -24.64 -4.78 18.31
C GLY A 120 -24.76 -4.85 19.83
N ARG A 121 -25.21 -3.71 20.35
CA ARG A 121 -25.91 -3.50 21.63
C ARG A 121 -26.34 -4.79 22.33
N LYS A 122 -25.75 -5.06 23.49
CA LYS A 122 -26.52 -5.62 24.61
C LYS A 122 -26.47 -4.63 25.76
N GLU A 123 -27.65 -4.10 26.07
CA GLU A 123 -27.93 -3.37 27.30
C GLU A 123 -27.45 -4.18 28.50
N VAL A 124 -26.59 -3.58 29.33
CA VAL A 124 -26.29 -4.11 30.65
C VAL A 124 -27.45 -3.70 31.55
N SER A 125 -28.31 -4.67 31.87
CA SER A 125 -29.38 -4.50 32.86
C SER A 125 -28.76 -4.27 34.24
N ARG A 126 -29.16 -3.16 34.86
CA ARG A 126 -28.71 -2.66 36.15
C ARG A 126 -29.35 -3.49 37.28
N ARG A 127 -28.87 -4.72 37.53
CA ARG A 127 -29.41 -5.55 38.63
C ARG A 127 -28.43 -6.48 39.35
N GLU A 128 -27.12 -6.30 39.20
CA GLU A 128 -26.11 -7.04 39.97
C GLU A 128 -25.11 -6.12 40.66
N LEU A 129 -25.63 -5.11 41.35
CA LEU A 129 -24.91 -4.42 42.42
C LEU A 129 -25.85 -4.43 43.62
N LEU A 130 -25.64 -5.41 44.50
CA LEU A 130 -26.06 -5.55 45.90
C LEU A 130 -26.41 -7.02 46.16
N LEU A 131 -25.38 -7.83 46.43
CA LEU A 131 -25.34 -8.84 47.50
C LEU A 131 -23.87 -9.07 47.87
#